data_AF-A0A2A6P2I2-F1
#
_entry.id   AF-A0A2A6P2I2-F1
#
_cell.length_a   1.000
_cell.length_b   1.000
_cell.length_c   1.000
_cell.angle_alpha   90.00
_cell.angle_beta   90.00
_cell.angle_gamma   90.00
#
_symmetry.space_group_name_H-M   'P 1'
#
loop_
_entity.id
_entity.type
_entity.pdbx_description
1 polymer ?
#
loop_
_entity_poly.entity_id
_entity_poly.type
_entity_poly.pdbx_seq_one_letter_code
_entity_poly.pdbx_strand_id
1 'polypeptide(L)'
;MRRESKQMSVFRSGDQPPGWCELTGFEFIDLTDQPLPIPVAADKQRLLVTRGSCRLRSAKGAQVLSEGQFLDMDGANGPFTADAGDGTAQVLVFYGRWGNELGGCGVFKLGPDTPVPVKGDPVIYPKSTNFDSHYHDCDEYWVIIEGAGTVVVGSRGFEVEVGDCVAIGMGHHHDLPHVRTDVKGAYFETTLEGRKRFGHLWEHTHGPADVRPERV
;
A
#
# COMPACT_ATOMS: atom_id res chain seq x y z
N MET A 1 -20.32 -5.81 -25.06
CA MET A 1 -19.61 -6.25 -23.84
C MET A 1 -19.13 -4.98 -23.15
N ARG A 2 -19.88 -4.48 -22.15
CA ARG A 2 -19.56 -3.22 -21.48
C ARG A 2 -18.47 -3.52 -20.47
N ARG A 3 -17.26 -3.00 -20.67
CA ARG A 3 -16.29 -2.85 -19.58
C ARG A 3 -16.92 -1.81 -18.65
N GLU A 4 -17.44 -2.25 -17.53
CA GLU A 4 -17.85 -1.36 -16.45
C GLU A 4 -16.67 -0.45 -16.12
N SER A 5 -16.95 0.84 -15.96
CA SER A 5 -15.97 1.82 -15.53
C SER A 5 -15.36 1.35 -14.22
N LYS A 6 -14.12 0.83 -14.27
CA LYS A 6 -13.33 0.65 -13.06
C LYS A 6 -13.35 2.00 -12.34
N GLN A 7 -13.95 2.03 -11.15
CA GLN A 7 -14.08 3.23 -10.35
C GLN A 7 -12.69 3.85 -10.19
N MET A 8 -12.56 5.16 -10.41
CA MET A 8 -11.25 5.82 -10.60
C MET A 8 -10.26 5.52 -9.46
N SER A 9 -10.73 5.21 -8.26
CA SER A 9 -9.96 4.84 -7.07
C SER A 9 -9.20 3.51 -7.17
N VAL A 10 -9.55 2.60 -8.08
CA VAL A 10 -8.94 1.26 -8.18
C VAL A 10 -8.26 1.05 -9.53
N PHE A 11 -6.95 0.76 -9.51
CA PHE A 11 -6.11 0.60 -10.70
C PHE A 11 -5.13 -0.56 -10.53
N ARG A 12 -4.47 -1.01 -11.60
CA ARG A 12 -3.46 -2.08 -11.59
C ARG A 12 -2.11 -1.56 -12.06
N SER A 13 -1.08 -2.41 -11.91
CA SER A 13 0.22 -2.14 -12.52
C SER A 13 0.05 -1.92 -14.03
N GLY A 14 0.64 -0.83 -14.54
CA GLY A 14 0.52 -0.40 -15.94
C GLY A 14 -0.72 0.47 -16.27
N ASP A 15 -1.70 0.56 -15.37
CA ASP A 15 -2.79 1.53 -15.50
C ASP A 15 -2.31 2.94 -15.10
N GLN A 16 -3.02 3.97 -15.57
CA GLN A 16 -2.83 5.34 -15.09
C GLN A 16 -3.60 5.55 -13.78
N PRO A 17 -2.94 5.86 -12.64
CA PRO A 17 -3.64 6.19 -11.40
C PRO A 17 -4.43 7.50 -11.52
N PRO A 18 -5.37 7.79 -10.61
CA PRO A 18 -6.00 9.10 -10.51
C PRO A 18 -4.98 10.25 -10.49
N GLY A 19 -5.31 11.35 -11.16
CA GLY A 19 -4.39 12.49 -11.30
C GLY A 19 -3.99 13.16 -9.98
N TRP A 20 -4.77 12.94 -8.92
CA TRP A 20 -4.46 13.43 -7.57
C TRP A 20 -3.44 12.57 -6.82
N CYS A 21 -3.22 11.32 -7.23
CA CYS A 21 -2.31 10.42 -6.54
C CYS A 21 -0.86 10.92 -6.59
N GLU A 22 -0.17 10.75 -5.47
CA GLU A 22 1.29 10.84 -5.40
C GLU A 22 1.97 9.59 -5.97
N LEU A 23 1.31 8.42 -5.87
CA LEU A 23 1.72 7.21 -6.57
C LEU A 23 1.40 7.33 -8.06
N THR A 24 2.42 7.18 -8.90
CA THR A 24 2.29 7.23 -10.36
C THR A 24 2.30 5.85 -11.00
N GLY A 25 2.71 4.82 -10.26
CA GLY A 25 2.64 3.42 -10.68
C GLY A 25 3.28 2.49 -9.67
N PHE A 26 3.19 1.19 -9.94
CA PHE A 26 3.90 0.15 -9.19
C PHE A 26 4.14 -1.08 -10.07
N GLU A 27 5.10 -1.91 -9.70
CA GLU A 27 5.34 -3.22 -10.34
C GLU A 27 5.80 -4.28 -9.35
N PHE A 28 5.51 -5.55 -9.65
CA PHE A 28 6.03 -6.69 -8.92
C PHE A 28 7.25 -7.26 -9.61
N ILE A 29 8.27 -7.62 -8.83
CA ILE A 29 9.47 -8.28 -9.32
C ILE A 29 9.70 -9.53 -8.47
N ASP A 30 9.66 -10.70 -9.11
CA ASP A 30 10.08 -11.94 -8.48
C ASP A 30 11.59 -12.10 -8.59
N LEU A 31 12.23 -12.44 -7.47
CA LEU A 31 13.67 -12.57 -7.34
C LEU A 31 14.04 -14.03 -7.09
N THR A 32 15.13 -14.47 -7.71
CA THR A 32 15.78 -15.77 -7.47
C THR A 32 17.21 -15.54 -6.99
N ASP A 33 18.01 -16.58 -6.99
CA ASP A 33 19.46 -16.56 -6.74
C ASP A 33 20.27 -15.65 -7.67
N GLN A 34 19.76 -15.38 -8.87
CA GLN A 34 20.46 -14.55 -9.86
C GLN A 34 20.19 -13.06 -9.60
N PRO A 35 21.22 -12.22 -9.44
CA PRO A 35 21.04 -10.79 -9.28
C PRO A 35 20.38 -10.14 -10.49
N LEU A 36 19.30 -9.40 -10.24
CA LEU A 36 18.57 -8.62 -11.24
C LEU A 36 18.78 -7.12 -11.01
N PRO A 37 19.02 -6.31 -12.06
CA PRO A 37 18.99 -4.86 -11.96
C PRO A 37 17.60 -4.37 -11.57
N ILE A 38 17.54 -3.45 -10.60
CA ILE A 38 16.30 -2.73 -10.27
C ILE A 38 16.50 -1.27 -10.69
N PRO A 39 15.99 -0.84 -11.84
CA PRO A 39 16.22 0.52 -12.34
C PRO A 39 15.55 1.55 -11.43
N VAL A 40 16.18 2.72 -11.31
CA VAL A 40 15.52 3.91 -10.75
C VAL A 40 14.78 4.59 -11.90
N ALA A 41 13.47 4.38 -11.98
CA ALA A 41 12.65 4.81 -13.11
C ALA A 41 11.84 6.10 -12.84
N ALA A 42 11.88 6.61 -11.60
CA ALA A 42 11.18 7.81 -11.18
C ALA A 42 12.01 8.62 -10.16
N ASP A 43 11.63 9.89 -9.96
CA ASP A 43 12.27 10.79 -8.99
C ASP A 43 12.17 10.26 -7.55
N LYS A 44 11.05 9.61 -7.23
CA LYS A 44 10.82 8.90 -5.98
C LYS A 44 10.44 7.46 -6.28
N GLN A 45 11.17 6.54 -5.67
CA GLN A 45 10.94 5.12 -5.81
C GLN A 45 11.14 4.42 -4.48
N ARG A 46 10.30 3.44 -4.16
CA ARG A 46 10.41 2.63 -2.94
C ARG A 46 10.24 1.17 -3.29
N LEU A 47 11.16 0.33 -2.81
CA LEU A 47 11.06 -1.12 -2.89
C LEU A 47 10.55 -1.66 -1.55
N LEU A 48 9.51 -2.47 -1.56
CA LEU A 48 8.96 -3.20 -0.42
C LEU A 48 9.09 -4.71 -0.68
N VAL A 49 9.60 -5.47 0.28
CA VAL A 49 9.61 -6.95 0.18
C VAL A 49 8.24 -7.49 0.57
N THR A 50 7.58 -8.19 -0.33
CA THR A 50 6.21 -8.73 -0.14
C THR A 50 6.16 -10.22 0.15
N ARG A 51 7.27 -10.94 -0.08
CA ARG A 51 7.44 -12.36 0.24
C ARG A 51 8.93 -12.70 0.34
N GLY A 52 9.30 -13.54 1.30
CA GLY A 52 10.68 -14.02 1.47
C GLY A 52 11.64 -12.93 1.96
N SER A 53 12.90 -13.06 1.57
CA SER A 53 13.95 -12.08 1.86
C SER A 53 14.84 -11.89 0.64
N CYS A 54 15.30 -10.66 0.41
CA CYS A 54 16.22 -10.35 -0.67
C CYS A 54 17.42 -9.55 -0.15
N ARG A 55 18.56 -9.73 -0.80
CA ARG A 55 19.71 -8.84 -0.68
C ARG A 55 19.61 -7.75 -1.74
N LEU A 56 19.48 -6.50 -1.31
CA LEU A 56 19.54 -5.32 -2.17
C LEU A 56 20.93 -4.71 -2.07
N ARG A 57 21.61 -4.56 -3.22
CA ARG A 57 22.92 -3.93 -3.35
C ARG A 57 22.78 -2.58 -4.01
N SER A 58 23.56 -1.61 -3.56
CA SER A 58 23.62 -0.24 -4.04
C SER A 58 25.07 0.25 -4.06
N ALA A 59 25.32 1.49 -4.51
CA ALA A 59 26.66 2.08 -4.40
C ALA A 59 27.14 2.25 -2.95
N LYS A 60 26.22 2.25 -1.97
CA LYS A 60 26.51 2.38 -0.54
C LYS A 60 26.80 1.05 0.16
N GLY A 61 26.59 -0.08 -0.51
CA GLY A 61 26.79 -1.41 0.04
C GLY A 61 25.61 -2.34 -0.19
N ALA A 62 25.50 -3.39 0.63
CA ALA A 62 24.44 -4.37 0.54
C ALA A 62 23.69 -4.48 1.86
N GLN A 63 22.39 -4.69 1.78
CA GLN A 63 21.51 -4.95 2.93
C GLN A 63 20.56 -6.09 2.60
N VAL A 64 20.18 -6.85 3.62
CA VAL A 64 19.14 -7.88 3.51
C VAL A 64 17.84 -7.30 4.03
N LEU A 65 16.78 -7.40 3.22
CA LEU A 65 15.42 -7.00 3.55
C LEU A 65 14.55 -8.25 3.57
N SER A 66 13.67 -8.35 4.55
CA SER A 66 12.68 -9.42 4.71
C SER A 66 11.26 -8.90 4.49
N GLU A 67 10.28 -9.79 4.34
CA GLU A 67 8.86 -9.44 4.17
C GLU A 67 8.42 -8.30 5.11
N GLY A 68 7.81 -7.26 4.53
CA GLY A 68 7.36 -6.06 5.23
C GLY A 68 8.42 -4.96 5.37
N GLN A 69 9.69 -5.24 5.08
CA GLN A 69 10.75 -4.23 5.07
C GLN A 69 10.88 -3.57 3.70
N PHE A 70 11.25 -2.30 3.70
CA PHE A 70 11.34 -1.49 2.49
C PHE A 70 12.61 -0.63 2.48
N LEU A 71 12.94 -0.10 1.30
CA LEU A 71 13.99 0.90 1.10
C LEU A 71 13.58 1.90 0.01
N ASP A 72 13.85 3.18 0.27
CA ASP A 72 13.82 4.21 -0.77
C ASP A 72 15.03 4.11 -1.71
N MET A 73 14.75 4.28 -2.99
CA MET A 73 15.70 4.21 -4.08
C MET A 73 15.74 5.54 -4.82
N ASP A 74 16.94 6.05 -5.07
CA ASP A 74 17.17 7.26 -5.85
C ASP A 74 18.43 7.11 -6.72
N GLY A 75 18.58 7.98 -7.72
CA GLY A 75 19.73 7.96 -8.63
C GLY A 75 21.08 8.21 -7.95
N ALA A 76 21.10 8.85 -6.77
CA ALA A 76 22.32 9.12 -6.02
C ALA A 76 22.86 7.87 -5.31
N ASN A 77 21.98 6.91 -5.00
CA ASN A 77 22.32 5.69 -4.28
C ASN A 77 22.45 4.47 -5.21
N GLY A 78 22.03 4.60 -6.47
CA GLY A 78 22.17 3.55 -7.48
C GLY A 78 23.62 3.32 -7.95
N PRO A 79 23.86 2.34 -8.85
CA PRO A 79 22.88 1.41 -9.40
C PRO A 79 22.42 0.37 -8.35
N PHE A 80 21.22 -0.17 -8.52
CA PHE A 80 20.67 -1.19 -7.63
C PHE A 80 20.59 -2.55 -8.30
N THR A 81 20.92 -3.60 -7.54
CA THR A 81 20.67 -5.00 -7.93
C THR A 81 20.08 -5.76 -6.75
N ALA A 82 19.19 -6.70 -7.01
CA ALA A 82 18.57 -7.52 -5.98
C ALA A 82 18.63 -9.02 -6.33
N ASP A 83 18.86 -9.85 -5.32
CA ASP A 83 18.82 -11.32 -5.40
C ASP A 83 18.18 -11.90 -4.13
N ALA A 84 17.66 -13.12 -4.21
CA ALA A 84 17.04 -13.85 -3.11
C ALA A 84 17.97 -14.92 -2.49
N GLY A 85 19.29 -14.88 -2.77
CA GLY A 85 20.23 -15.87 -2.25
C GLY A 85 19.93 -17.27 -2.77
N ASP A 86 19.74 -18.25 -1.88
CA ASP A 86 19.35 -19.63 -2.24
C ASP A 86 17.83 -19.84 -2.27
N GLY A 87 17.05 -18.79 -2.01
CA GLY A 87 15.59 -18.82 -1.96
C GLY A 87 14.89 -18.16 -3.14
N THR A 88 13.62 -17.81 -2.91
CA THR A 88 12.84 -16.92 -3.78
C THR A 88 12.26 -15.79 -2.95
N ALA A 89 12.13 -14.62 -3.55
CA ALA A 89 11.49 -13.47 -2.93
C ALA A 89 10.60 -12.75 -3.95
N GLN A 90 9.69 -11.93 -3.46
CA GLN A 90 8.98 -10.98 -4.29
C GLN A 90 9.12 -9.60 -3.67
N VAL A 91 9.35 -8.62 -4.53
CA VAL A 91 9.34 -7.22 -4.16
C VAL A 91 8.28 -6.48 -4.97
N LEU A 92 7.73 -5.44 -4.35
CA LEU A 92 6.84 -4.46 -4.96
C LEU A 92 7.58 -3.14 -5.01
N VAL A 93 7.71 -2.58 -6.21
CA VAL A 93 8.36 -1.28 -6.43
C VAL A 93 7.27 -0.24 -6.69
N PHE A 94 7.22 0.77 -5.84
CA PHE A 94 6.34 1.93 -5.98
C PHE A 94 7.09 3.08 -6.67
N TYR A 95 6.41 3.81 -7.55
CA TYR A 95 6.91 5.02 -8.21
C TYR A 95 6.00 6.19 -7.91
N GLY A 96 6.57 7.39 -7.77
CA GLY A 96 5.74 8.55 -7.51
C GLY A 96 6.50 9.84 -7.31
N ARG A 97 5.84 10.74 -6.57
CA ARG A 97 6.26 12.12 -6.35
C ARG A 97 6.02 12.59 -4.91
N TRP A 98 6.00 11.66 -3.97
CA TRP A 98 5.79 11.95 -2.54
C TRP A 98 6.95 12.77 -1.94
N GLY A 99 6.63 13.45 -0.84
CA GLY A 99 7.53 14.28 -0.05
C GLY A 99 8.52 13.47 0.79
N ASN A 100 8.98 14.07 1.88
CA ASN A 100 10.02 13.48 2.74
C ASN A 100 9.50 13.03 4.11
N GLU A 101 8.32 13.48 4.51
CA GLU A 101 7.68 13.12 5.77
C GLU A 101 6.51 12.21 5.43
N LEU A 102 6.68 10.91 5.69
CA LEU A 102 5.79 9.85 5.22
C LEU A 102 5.12 9.14 6.40
N GLY A 103 3.94 8.56 6.17
CA GLY A 103 3.26 7.73 7.17
C GLY A 103 3.96 6.38 7.37
N GLY A 104 3.92 5.49 6.38
CA GLY A 104 4.18 4.08 6.64
C GLY A 104 4.24 3.27 5.36
N CYS A 105 4.92 2.14 5.40
CA CYS A 105 4.93 1.19 4.30
C CYS A 105 5.18 -0.20 4.85
N GLY A 106 4.48 -1.19 4.31
CA GLY A 106 4.60 -2.55 4.82
C GLY A 106 3.58 -3.48 4.21
N VAL A 107 3.41 -4.62 4.85
CA VAL A 107 2.38 -5.60 4.49
C VAL A 107 1.39 -5.79 5.64
N PHE A 108 0.14 -6.06 5.30
CA PHE A 108 -0.89 -6.48 6.24
C PHE A 108 -1.45 -7.85 5.81
N LYS A 109 -1.91 -8.63 6.77
CA LYS A 109 -2.56 -9.93 6.57
C LYS A 109 -3.86 -9.95 7.35
N LEU A 110 -4.92 -10.46 6.73
CA LEU A 110 -6.26 -10.50 7.33
C LEU A 110 -6.95 -11.82 6.96
N GLY A 111 -7.34 -12.59 7.98
CA GLY A 111 -8.17 -13.78 7.83
C GLY A 111 -9.59 -13.57 8.37
N PRO A 112 -10.54 -14.46 8.04
CA PRO A 112 -11.98 -14.29 8.31
C PRO A 112 -12.41 -14.29 9.79
N ASP A 113 -11.53 -14.55 10.76
CA ASP A 113 -11.91 -14.64 12.19
C ASP A 113 -10.86 -14.07 13.16
N THR A 114 -10.13 -13.02 12.77
CA THR A 114 -9.07 -12.45 13.63
C THR A 114 -9.71 -11.74 14.85
N PRO A 115 -9.64 -12.26 16.10
CA PRO A 115 -10.36 -11.68 17.23
C PRO A 115 -9.49 -10.63 17.92
N VAL A 116 -9.88 -9.35 17.87
CA VAL A 116 -9.24 -8.25 18.62
C VAL A 116 -10.34 -7.26 19.04
N PRO A 117 -10.27 -6.63 20.23
CA PRO A 117 -11.18 -5.54 20.58
C PRO A 117 -11.23 -4.47 19.49
N VAL A 118 -12.44 -3.99 19.19
CA VAL A 118 -12.72 -2.97 18.18
C VAL A 118 -11.89 -1.72 18.50
N LYS A 119 -10.87 -1.46 17.69
CA LYS A 119 -9.89 -0.38 17.90
C LYS A 119 -10.23 0.89 17.10
N GLY A 120 -11.15 0.80 16.13
CA GLY A 120 -11.50 1.89 15.19
C GLY A 120 -12.82 2.61 15.47
N ASP A 121 -13.14 3.53 14.57
CA ASP A 121 -14.43 4.24 14.58
C ASP A 121 -15.61 3.29 14.30
N PRO A 122 -16.81 3.58 14.85
CA PRO A 122 -17.99 2.78 14.59
C PRO A 122 -18.39 2.86 13.11
N VAL A 123 -18.82 1.71 12.56
CA VAL A 123 -19.24 1.59 11.15
C VAL A 123 -20.72 1.21 11.07
N ILE A 124 -21.37 1.61 9.97
CA ILE A 124 -22.79 1.32 9.71
C ILE A 124 -23.00 0.19 8.69
N TYR A 125 -21.92 -0.28 8.07
CA TYR A 125 -21.96 -1.39 7.13
C TYR A 125 -21.68 -2.72 7.84
N PRO A 126 -22.17 -3.86 7.29
CA PRO A 126 -21.79 -5.17 7.80
C PRO A 126 -20.28 -5.34 7.79
N LYS A 127 -19.75 -6.00 8.82
CA LYS A 127 -18.31 -6.24 9.00
C LYS A 127 -18.11 -7.63 9.57
N SER A 128 -17.18 -8.38 8.97
CA SER A 128 -16.79 -9.72 9.42
C SER A 128 -15.29 -9.81 9.72
N THR A 129 -14.56 -8.69 9.70
CA THR A 129 -13.13 -8.62 10.00
C THR A 129 -12.88 -7.73 11.22
N ASN A 130 -11.65 -7.73 11.72
CA ASN A 130 -11.20 -6.82 12.79
C ASN A 130 -10.35 -5.65 12.29
N PHE A 131 -10.21 -5.49 10.98
CA PHE A 131 -9.50 -4.34 10.39
C PHE A 131 -10.19 -3.07 10.90
N ASP A 132 -9.49 -2.13 11.51
CA ASP A 132 -10.16 -0.98 12.12
C ASP A 132 -10.53 0.06 11.05
N SER A 133 -11.73 0.63 11.15
CA SER A 133 -12.07 1.81 10.35
C SER A 133 -11.32 3.01 10.91
N HIS A 134 -10.45 3.58 10.09
CA HIS A 134 -9.54 4.66 10.47
C HIS A 134 -9.26 5.58 9.30
N TYR A 135 -8.61 6.70 9.58
CA TYR A 135 -8.14 7.65 8.57
C TYR A 135 -6.70 8.06 8.84
N HIS A 136 -6.09 8.73 7.88
CA HIS A 136 -4.74 9.30 8.01
C HIS A 136 -4.68 10.76 7.57
N ASP A 137 -3.67 11.46 8.08
CA ASP A 137 -3.25 12.77 7.59
C ASP A 137 -2.31 12.62 6.35
N CYS A 138 -2.51 11.63 5.48
CA CYS A 138 -1.81 11.42 4.21
C CYS A 138 -2.68 10.60 3.24
N ASP A 139 -2.30 10.53 1.96
CA ASP A 139 -2.84 9.54 1.04
C ASP A 139 -2.27 8.15 1.35
N GLU A 140 -3.04 7.09 1.11
CA GLU A 140 -2.64 5.71 1.28
C GLU A 140 -2.98 4.86 0.05
N TYR A 141 -2.13 3.87 -0.24
CA TYR A 141 -2.30 2.96 -1.37
C TYR A 141 -2.25 1.52 -0.89
N TRP A 142 -3.30 0.74 -1.17
CA TRP A 142 -3.35 -0.68 -0.86
C TRP A 142 -3.26 -1.54 -2.10
N VAL A 143 -2.15 -2.26 -2.28
CA VAL A 143 -2.00 -3.24 -3.35
C VAL A 143 -2.33 -4.63 -2.81
N ILE A 144 -3.34 -5.29 -3.38
CA ILE A 144 -3.74 -6.64 -2.99
C ILE A 144 -2.78 -7.65 -3.63
N ILE A 145 -2.16 -8.49 -2.80
CA ILE A 145 -1.10 -9.43 -3.20
C ILE A 145 -1.63 -10.86 -3.18
N GLU A 146 -2.47 -11.19 -2.20
CA GLU A 146 -3.12 -12.50 -2.07
C GLU A 146 -4.59 -12.30 -1.65
N GLY A 147 -5.46 -13.17 -2.14
CA GLY A 147 -6.88 -13.19 -1.77
C GLY A 147 -7.75 -12.15 -2.48
N ALA A 148 -8.95 -11.96 -1.94
CA ALA A 148 -9.94 -11.00 -2.41
C ALA A 148 -10.88 -10.58 -1.27
N GLY A 149 -11.45 -9.39 -1.40
CA GLY A 149 -12.36 -8.85 -0.38
C GLY A 149 -13.10 -7.60 -0.84
N THR A 150 -13.71 -6.91 0.11
CA THR A 150 -14.39 -5.63 -0.10
C THR A 150 -13.67 -4.57 0.72
N VAL A 151 -13.06 -3.59 0.05
CA VAL A 151 -12.50 -2.39 0.69
C VAL A 151 -13.58 -1.32 0.74
N VAL A 152 -13.66 -0.57 1.83
CA VAL A 152 -14.50 0.63 1.95
C VAL A 152 -13.60 1.84 2.06
N VAL A 153 -13.92 2.91 1.31
CA VAL A 153 -13.30 4.24 1.41
C VAL A 153 -14.41 5.28 1.47
N GLY A 154 -14.49 6.00 2.58
CA GLY A 154 -15.62 6.87 2.92
C GLY A 154 -16.94 6.09 2.89
N SER A 155 -17.83 6.46 1.98
CA SER A 155 -19.13 5.81 1.78
C SER A 155 -19.16 4.79 0.64
N ARG A 156 -18.02 4.53 -0.02
CA ARG A 156 -17.93 3.70 -1.23
C ARG A 156 -17.27 2.35 -0.92
N GLY A 157 -17.88 1.28 -1.40
CA GLY A 157 -17.32 -0.08 -1.35
C GLY A 157 -16.75 -0.51 -2.70
N PHE A 158 -15.64 -1.23 -2.66
CA PHE A 158 -14.89 -1.71 -3.81
C PHE A 158 -14.59 -3.20 -3.65
N GLU A 159 -15.01 -4.01 -4.62
CA GLU A 159 -14.56 -5.39 -4.72
C GLU A 159 -13.13 -5.41 -5.26
N VAL A 160 -12.23 -6.05 -4.54
CA VAL A 160 -10.80 -6.10 -4.89
C VAL A 160 -10.30 -7.53 -4.95
N GLU A 161 -9.35 -7.76 -5.85
CA GLU A 161 -8.65 -9.03 -6.05
C GLU A 161 -7.15 -8.78 -6.25
N VAL A 162 -6.36 -9.86 -6.31
CA VAL A 162 -4.92 -9.82 -6.54
C VAL A 162 -4.54 -8.90 -7.71
N GLY A 163 -3.61 -7.98 -7.46
CA GLY A 163 -3.10 -7.01 -8.41
C GLY A 163 -3.84 -5.67 -8.42
N ASP A 164 -5.02 -5.57 -7.80
CA ASP A 164 -5.68 -4.27 -7.60
C ASP A 164 -4.94 -3.41 -6.59
N CYS A 165 -4.86 -2.12 -6.88
CA CYS A 165 -4.42 -1.06 -6.00
C CYS A 165 -5.59 -0.12 -5.72
N VAL A 166 -5.94 0.05 -4.44
CA VAL A 166 -6.92 1.04 -3.99
C VAL A 166 -6.18 2.30 -3.58
N ALA A 167 -6.50 3.44 -4.19
CA ALA A 167 -6.07 4.76 -3.75
C ALA A 167 -7.05 5.30 -2.72
N ILE A 168 -6.52 5.74 -1.59
CA ILE A 168 -7.25 6.27 -0.44
C ILE A 168 -6.74 7.69 -0.22
N GLY A 169 -7.60 8.69 -0.45
CA GLY A 169 -7.22 10.07 -0.22
C GLY A 169 -7.13 10.43 1.26
N MET A 170 -6.32 11.43 1.60
CA MET A 170 -6.22 11.97 2.96
C MET A 170 -7.60 12.21 3.60
N GLY A 171 -7.69 11.78 4.86
CA GLY A 171 -8.85 11.98 5.72
C GLY A 171 -10.02 11.03 5.43
N HIS A 172 -10.02 10.28 4.32
CA HIS A 172 -11.08 9.31 4.08
C HIS A 172 -10.93 8.12 5.03
N HIS A 173 -11.97 7.87 5.82
CA HIS A 173 -12.07 6.62 6.56
C HIS A 173 -12.02 5.45 5.60
N HIS A 174 -11.24 4.44 5.94
CA HIS A 174 -11.11 3.26 5.11
C HIS A 174 -10.98 2.00 5.96
N ASP A 175 -11.39 0.90 5.35
CA ASP A 175 -11.60 -0.35 6.03
C ASP A 175 -11.59 -1.53 5.03
N LEU A 176 -11.35 -2.74 5.53
CA LEU A 176 -11.48 -4.00 4.79
C LEU A 176 -12.53 -4.88 5.49
N PRO A 177 -13.84 -4.52 5.45
CA PRO A 177 -14.86 -5.14 6.27
C PRO A 177 -15.14 -6.62 5.97
N HIS A 178 -14.87 -7.06 4.75
CA HIS A 178 -15.13 -8.43 4.32
C HIS A 178 -13.96 -8.98 3.51
N VAL A 179 -13.58 -10.22 3.80
CA VAL A 179 -12.61 -10.99 3.01
C VAL A 179 -13.25 -12.32 2.61
N ARG A 180 -13.05 -12.73 1.35
CA ARG A 180 -13.55 -14.01 0.84
C ARG A 180 -12.63 -15.19 1.18
N THR A 181 -11.34 -14.88 1.30
CA THR A 181 -10.25 -15.78 1.71
C THR A 181 -9.29 -14.98 2.59
N ASP A 182 -8.24 -15.61 3.10
CA ASP A 182 -7.12 -14.85 3.65
C ASP A 182 -6.62 -13.84 2.61
N VAL A 183 -6.46 -12.59 3.04
CA VAL A 183 -5.97 -11.49 2.23
C VAL A 183 -4.60 -11.07 2.75
N LYS A 184 -3.67 -10.84 1.82
CA LYS A 184 -2.44 -10.10 2.06
C LYS A 184 -2.41 -8.88 1.15
N GLY A 185 -2.14 -7.72 1.73
CA GLY A 185 -1.93 -6.49 0.99
C GLY A 185 -0.61 -5.82 1.36
N ALA A 186 -0.07 -5.02 0.46
CA ALA A 186 0.92 -4.01 0.78
C ALA A 186 0.22 -2.67 0.97
N TYR A 187 0.64 -1.90 1.96
CA TYR A 187 0.23 -0.52 2.14
C TYR A 187 1.40 0.43 1.93
N PHE A 188 1.11 1.61 1.41
CA PHE A 188 2.03 2.74 1.40
C PHE A 188 1.27 4.03 1.68
N GLU A 189 1.53 4.60 2.85
CA GLU A 189 1.07 5.92 3.29
C GLU A 189 2.14 6.96 2.89
N THR A 190 1.76 7.92 2.04
CA THR A 190 2.70 8.86 1.42
C THR A 190 2.82 10.15 2.24
N THR A 191 2.85 11.33 1.60
CA THR A 191 3.20 12.59 2.26
C THR A 191 2.20 12.94 3.37
N LEU A 192 2.71 13.14 4.58
CA LEU A 192 1.92 13.70 5.67
C LEU A 192 1.57 15.16 5.38
N GLU A 193 0.28 15.44 5.40
CA GLU A 193 -0.38 16.70 5.13
C GLU A 193 -1.13 17.20 6.37
N GLY A 194 -1.61 18.45 6.34
CA GLY A 194 -2.44 19.01 7.42
C GLY A 194 -1.76 18.98 8.79
N ARG A 195 -2.37 18.28 9.75
CA ARG A 195 -1.87 18.15 11.14
C ARG A 195 -0.73 17.14 11.30
N LYS A 196 -0.45 16.34 10.26
CA LYS A 196 0.66 15.37 10.22
C LYS A 196 0.66 14.38 11.38
N ARG A 197 -0.52 13.96 11.82
CA ARG A 197 -0.66 12.94 12.86
C ARG A 197 -0.33 11.57 12.23
N PHE A 198 0.46 10.79 12.96
CA PHE A 198 1.04 9.55 12.48
C PHE A 198 0.25 8.32 12.94
N GLY A 199 0.16 7.31 12.06
CA GLY A 199 -0.51 6.04 12.31
C GLY A 199 -2.03 6.15 12.23
N HIS A 200 -2.73 5.07 12.56
CA HIS A 200 -4.19 5.00 12.48
C HIS A 200 -4.85 6.07 13.35
N LEU A 201 -5.63 6.94 12.72
CA LEU A 201 -6.42 7.97 13.40
C LEU A 201 -7.90 7.57 13.44
N TRP A 202 -8.55 7.95 14.52
CA TRP A 202 -9.97 7.67 14.76
C TRP A 202 -10.59 8.92 15.34
N GLU A 203 -11.82 9.25 14.94
CA GLU A 203 -12.49 10.47 15.36
C GLU A 203 -12.73 10.50 16.86
N HIS A 204 -13.09 9.36 17.44
CA HIS A 204 -13.36 9.26 18.88
C HIS A 204 -12.12 9.51 19.76
N THR A 205 -10.90 9.36 19.22
CA THR A 205 -9.64 9.54 19.96
C THR A 205 -8.87 10.79 19.51
N HIS A 206 -8.83 11.05 18.20
CA HIS A 206 -7.95 12.02 17.56
C HIS A 206 -8.69 13.24 17.00
N GLY A 207 -10.03 13.28 17.12
CA GLY A 207 -10.88 14.34 16.57
C GLY A 207 -11.20 14.13 15.08
N PRO A 208 -11.95 15.04 14.46
CA PRO A 208 -12.50 14.83 13.11
C PRO A 208 -11.41 14.73 12.04
N ALA A 209 -11.70 13.93 11.02
CA ALA A 209 -10.86 13.82 9.82
C ALA A 209 -10.91 15.10 8.96
N ASP A 210 -9.81 15.45 8.29
CA ASP A 210 -9.76 16.52 7.28
C ASP A 210 -9.86 15.89 5.89
N VAL A 211 -11.08 15.58 5.47
CA VAL A 211 -11.35 14.88 4.21
C VAL A 211 -11.06 15.79 3.03
N ARG A 212 -10.32 15.28 2.03
CA ARG A 212 -10.19 15.89 0.70
C ARG A 212 -11.24 15.29 -0.25
N PRO A 213 -12.39 15.94 -0.50
CA PRO A 213 -13.52 15.32 -1.20
C PRO A 213 -13.19 14.92 -2.65
N GLU A 214 -12.21 15.58 -3.26
CA GLU A 214 -11.73 15.32 -4.62
C GLU A 214 -10.85 14.08 -4.76
N ARG A 215 -10.41 13.46 -3.65
CA ARG A 215 -9.49 12.30 -3.63
C ARG A 215 -10.22 10.98 -3.33
N VAL A 216 -11.21 10.62 -4.18
CA VAL A 216 -11.94 9.33 -4.14
C VAL A 216 -12.00 8.65 -5.49
#